data_AF-A0A4P5TKL8-F1
#
_entry.id   AF-A0A4P5TKL8-F1
#
_cell.length_a   1.000
_cell.length_b   1.000
_cell.length_c   1.000
_cell.angle_alpha   90.00
_cell.angle_beta   90.00
_cell.angle_gamma   90.00
#
_symmetry.space_group_name_H-M   'P 1'
#
loop_
_entity.id
_entity.type
_entity.pdbx_description
1 polymer ?
#
loop_
_entity_poly.entity_id
_entity_poly.type
_entity_poly.pdbx_seq_one_letter_code
_entity_poly.pdbx_strand_id
1 'polypeptide(L)'
;MIDSTSETATGFILPRNPKTLPFLDTSVNLIQSYQVSTIANILATYEARTTGGQTIMHIGDEQVASIAALFHKGLMGSAATPGIFFPSTLANHSIPTDLKTSHSGLWIYATPIETNRLLAAGITGYVAQTIEAGSSIKIQIPTNYQRVSDRLTLYCERSERSFDIIIQTCSGRKSDGTPINPIKKEFASSSAFRNGMETIELPITAGTKEILITCKKSKPKQQSFILWGASLTNSATLQFHSIGMRGSGYSDLLRLEQFFEQLPTLNPDIILLDFGLYDNYRAQENEAIYLRPLKDCLTKLKASVPSAKIVVCIPQDCIRGGRTLQTFEKFEQAVINLCKTERCAYYDWFRVAGGKYSAQYWADYQLFKPDGLHLEESGESLKTQCYVSAFQQTQYRYVNGYRQFSLPADSSKRLAFRTRDTLSKNVLVSEVWRYHVVRRGETAYRIALRYGITVAQLKEWNHLRNYNIAAGTRLKVGKISIATKSDPIQSVETKDSTEAESNADVTTIELPGKPQIKSTPKTDNISNPKSNLANQNKEISDTASNNSVSPKPNASPIHTNIPSKVKYHKVQPGQTLYSISKAYGMDVETLKRLNGLRSNNIAVGRLLRVR
;
A
#
# COMPACT_ATOMS: atom_id res chain seq x y z
N MET A 1 5.36 -53.42 0.52
CA MET A 1 3.91 -53.37 0.26
C MET A 1 3.31 -52.49 1.34
N ILE A 2 2.50 -51.47 1.06
CA ILE A 2 2.09 -50.91 -0.24
C ILE A 2 2.76 -49.53 -0.41
N ASP A 3 2.91 -49.09 -1.67
CA ASP A 3 3.57 -47.83 -2.06
C ASP A 3 2.57 -46.94 -2.82
N SER A 4 2.64 -45.62 -2.65
CA SER A 4 1.98 -44.63 -3.50
C SER A 4 2.46 -43.20 -3.20
N THR A 5 3.36 -42.66 -4.03
CA THR A 5 3.82 -41.27 -3.95
C THR A 5 2.86 -40.30 -4.67
N SER A 6 2.29 -39.31 -3.96
CA SER A 6 1.84 -38.04 -4.59
C SER A 6 1.53 -36.92 -3.58
N GLU A 7 2.55 -36.20 -3.10
CA GLU A 7 2.34 -34.85 -2.55
C GLU A 7 2.97 -33.81 -3.49
N THR A 8 2.12 -33.05 -4.18
CA THR A 8 2.54 -31.91 -5.02
C THR A 8 1.63 -30.72 -4.80
N ALA A 9 2.23 -29.52 -4.87
CA ALA A 9 1.64 -28.17 -4.73
C ALA A 9 1.53 -27.58 -3.31
N THR A 10 1.84 -26.28 -3.23
CA THR A 10 1.56 -25.34 -2.12
C THR A 10 2.11 -25.66 -0.72
N GLY A 11 3.44 -25.79 -0.62
CA GLY A 11 4.17 -25.69 0.66
C GLY A 11 4.16 -24.28 1.27
N PHE A 12 2.99 -23.79 1.71
CA PHE A 12 2.83 -22.56 2.49
C PHE A 12 2.22 -22.87 3.86
N ILE A 13 3.02 -23.50 4.71
CA ILE A 13 2.67 -23.72 6.12
C ILE A 13 2.91 -22.41 6.87
N LEU A 14 1.84 -21.61 7.05
CA LEU A 14 1.74 -20.70 8.21
C LEU A 14 2.23 -21.44 9.45
N PRO A 15 2.87 -20.80 10.45
CA PRO A 15 3.26 -21.45 11.70
C PRO A 15 2.04 -21.91 12.52
N ARG A 16 1.43 -23.04 12.11
CA ARG A 16 0.33 -23.79 12.77
C ARG A 16 0.69 -24.26 14.17
N ASN A 17 1.95 -24.10 14.57
CA ASN A 17 2.42 -24.27 15.93
C ASN A 17 2.54 -22.89 16.61
N PRO A 18 1.47 -22.36 17.24
CA PRO A 18 1.51 -21.11 18.00
C PRO A 18 2.33 -21.20 19.31
N LYS A 19 3.32 -22.10 19.38
CA LYS A 19 4.45 -22.06 20.34
C LYS A 19 5.65 -21.30 19.78
N THR A 20 5.76 -21.09 18.45
CA THR A 20 6.91 -20.41 17.83
C THR A 20 6.76 -18.89 17.76
N LEU A 21 5.57 -18.38 17.42
CA LEU A 21 5.22 -16.96 17.41
C LEU A 21 3.94 -16.74 18.25
N PRO A 22 4.01 -16.86 19.58
CA PRO A 22 2.84 -16.91 20.47
C PRO A 22 2.11 -15.56 20.63
N PHE A 23 2.56 -14.51 19.93
CA PHE A 23 1.97 -13.17 19.97
C PHE A 23 1.02 -12.89 18.79
N LEU A 24 0.97 -13.75 17.76
CA LEU A 24 0.07 -13.60 16.62
C LEU A 24 -1.33 -14.15 16.95
N ASP A 25 -2.38 -13.38 16.70
CA ASP A 25 -3.76 -13.88 16.77
C ASP A 25 -4.17 -14.44 15.40
N THR A 26 -3.74 -15.66 15.09
CA THR A 26 -4.18 -16.35 13.88
C THR A 26 -5.64 -16.82 13.95
N SER A 27 -6.32 -16.73 15.11
CA SER A 27 -7.74 -17.11 15.25
C SER A 27 -8.69 -16.10 14.61
N VAL A 28 -8.21 -14.90 14.28
CA VAL A 28 -8.99 -13.81 13.68
C VAL A 28 -8.50 -13.40 12.29
N ASN A 29 -7.67 -14.25 11.67
CA ASN A 29 -7.06 -14.02 10.36
C ASN A 29 -8.07 -14.21 9.21
N LEU A 30 -8.99 -13.24 9.10
CA LEU A 30 -10.13 -13.21 8.18
C LEU A 30 -10.25 -11.83 7.54
N ILE A 31 -10.71 -11.78 6.30
CA ILE A 31 -11.41 -10.60 5.79
C ILE A 31 -12.75 -10.51 6.54
N GLN A 32 -13.01 -9.36 7.14
CA GLN A 32 -14.13 -9.08 8.04
C GLN A 32 -15.08 -8.02 7.47
N SER A 33 -16.36 -8.10 7.83
CA SER A 33 -17.34 -7.04 7.58
C SER A 33 -18.57 -7.21 8.48
N TYR A 34 -19.26 -6.11 8.75
CA TYR A 34 -20.58 -6.09 9.39
C TYR A 34 -21.73 -6.49 8.45
N GLN A 35 -21.44 -6.75 7.17
CA GLN A 35 -22.41 -7.22 6.19
C GLN A 35 -21.92 -8.51 5.53
N VAL A 36 -22.61 -9.62 5.81
CA VAL A 36 -22.26 -10.94 5.25
C VAL A 36 -22.39 -10.96 3.71
N SER A 37 -23.29 -10.15 3.15
CA SER A 37 -23.40 -9.92 1.70
C SER A 37 -22.15 -9.25 1.10
N THR A 38 -21.44 -8.41 1.85
CA THR A 38 -20.15 -7.83 1.41
C THR A 38 -19.05 -8.90 1.35
N ILE A 39 -19.02 -9.83 2.31
CA ILE A 39 -18.12 -10.99 2.28
C ILE A 39 -18.49 -11.95 1.14
N ALA A 40 -19.77 -12.28 0.98
CA ALA A 40 -20.27 -13.10 -0.11
C ALA A 40 -19.89 -12.52 -1.48
N ASN A 41 -20.03 -11.20 -1.66
CA ASN A 41 -19.63 -10.50 -2.88
C ASN A 41 -18.11 -10.55 -3.12
N ILE A 42 -17.28 -10.37 -2.09
CA ILE A 42 -15.80 -10.45 -2.22
C ILE A 42 -15.38 -11.87 -2.62
N LEU A 43 -15.95 -12.90 -1.99
CA LEU A 43 -15.66 -14.30 -2.31
C LEU A 43 -16.17 -14.67 -3.70
N ALA A 44 -17.43 -14.36 -4.04
CA ALA A 44 -18.00 -14.64 -5.35
C ALA A 44 -17.27 -13.90 -6.48
N THR A 45 -16.74 -12.70 -6.23
CA THR A 45 -15.76 -12.07 -7.13
C THR A 45 -14.49 -12.94 -7.20
N TYR A 46 -13.74 -13.11 -6.11
CA TYR A 46 -12.46 -13.84 -6.07
C TYR A 46 -12.49 -15.26 -6.69
N GLU A 47 -13.62 -15.97 -6.55
CA GLU A 47 -13.83 -17.31 -7.10
C GLU A 47 -14.16 -17.33 -8.60
N ALA A 48 -14.79 -16.28 -9.15
CA ALA A 48 -15.38 -16.31 -10.50
C ALA A 48 -14.36 -16.47 -11.65
N ARG A 49 -13.07 -16.15 -11.42
CA ARG A 49 -11.93 -16.43 -12.32
C ARG A 49 -12.25 -16.24 -13.81
N THR A 50 -12.82 -15.08 -14.14
CA THR A 50 -13.42 -14.82 -15.45
C THR A 50 -12.40 -14.83 -16.60
N THR A 51 -12.83 -15.35 -17.75
CA THR A 51 -12.08 -15.27 -19.01
C THR A 51 -11.84 -13.81 -19.40
N GLY A 52 -10.58 -13.44 -19.63
CA GLY A 52 -10.14 -12.05 -19.78
C GLY A 52 -9.43 -11.48 -18.55
N GLY A 53 -9.48 -12.19 -17.42
CA GLY A 53 -8.67 -11.92 -16.23
C GLY A 53 -9.24 -10.83 -15.33
N GLN A 54 -10.00 -11.26 -14.31
CA GLN A 54 -10.42 -10.42 -13.18
C GLN A 54 -9.23 -9.70 -12.51
N THR A 55 -9.41 -8.45 -12.09
CA THR A 55 -8.33 -7.64 -11.51
C THR A 55 -8.46 -7.47 -10.00
N ILE A 56 -7.40 -7.79 -9.26
CA ILE A 56 -7.22 -7.41 -7.86
C ILE A 56 -6.10 -6.37 -7.76
N MET A 57 -6.41 -5.21 -7.18
CA MET A 57 -5.43 -4.16 -6.89
C MET A 57 -5.13 -4.12 -5.39
N HIS A 58 -3.86 -4.23 -5.02
CA HIS A 58 -3.37 -4.01 -3.66
C HIS A 58 -2.55 -2.73 -3.63
N ILE A 59 -3.00 -1.71 -2.91
CA ILE A 59 -2.42 -0.37 -2.95
C ILE A 59 -2.13 0.15 -1.55
N GLY A 60 -0.93 0.66 -1.31
CA GLY A 60 -0.48 1.06 0.03
C GLY A 60 0.88 1.73 0.04
N ASP A 61 1.56 1.69 1.19
CA ASP A 61 2.93 2.19 1.35
C ASP A 61 4.00 1.22 0.79
N GLU A 62 5.29 1.45 1.07
CA GLU A 62 6.37 0.56 0.59
C GLU A 62 6.27 -0.88 1.11
N GLN A 63 5.56 -1.18 2.20
CA GLN A 63 5.36 -2.56 2.63
C GLN A 63 4.56 -3.37 1.58
N VAL A 64 3.67 -2.72 0.83
CA VAL A 64 2.94 -3.33 -0.30
C VAL A 64 3.90 -3.71 -1.42
N ALA A 65 4.85 -2.84 -1.74
CA ALA A 65 5.89 -3.14 -2.74
C ALA A 65 6.87 -4.23 -2.25
N SER A 66 7.23 -4.24 -0.96
CA SER A 66 8.05 -5.29 -0.35
C SER A 66 7.42 -6.68 -0.49
N ILE A 67 6.12 -6.82 -0.15
CA ILE A 67 5.46 -8.15 -0.14
C ILE A 67 4.91 -8.59 -1.51
N ALA A 68 4.85 -7.70 -2.51
CA ALA A 68 4.24 -7.92 -3.82
C ALA A 68 4.57 -9.28 -4.44
N ALA A 69 5.85 -9.56 -4.71
CA ALA A 69 6.28 -10.79 -5.38
C ALA A 69 5.87 -12.07 -4.62
N LEU A 70 5.92 -12.03 -3.28
CA LEU A 70 5.48 -13.14 -2.44
C LEU A 70 3.95 -13.29 -2.44
N PHE A 71 3.21 -12.19 -2.42
CA PHE A 71 1.75 -12.18 -2.36
C PHE A 71 1.12 -12.63 -3.69
N HIS A 72 1.65 -12.11 -4.81
CA HIS A 72 1.29 -12.58 -6.16
C HIS A 72 1.53 -14.10 -6.28
N LYS A 73 2.70 -14.60 -5.84
CA LYS A 73 3.03 -16.03 -5.83
C LYS A 73 2.13 -16.84 -4.87
N GLY A 74 1.73 -16.28 -3.74
CA GLY A 74 0.86 -16.93 -2.76
C GLY A 74 -0.58 -17.13 -3.25
N LEU A 75 -1.12 -16.17 -4.00
CA LEU A 75 -2.49 -16.25 -4.55
C LEU A 75 -2.55 -16.97 -5.92
N MET A 76 -1.55 -16.77 -6.78
CA MET A 76 -1.55 -17.25 -8.17
C MET A 76 -0.65 -18.48 -8.42
N GLY A 77 0.18 -18.87 -7.46
CA GLY A 77 1.09 -20.02 -7.59
C GLY A 77 2.08 -19.84 -8.74
N SER A 78 2.09 -20.79 -9.68
CA SER A 78 2.91 -20.77 -10.89
C SER A 78 2.43 -19.79 -11.96
N ALA A 79 1.18 -19.31 -11.89
CA ALA A 79 0.63 -18.34 -12.84
C ALA A 79 0.96 -16.88 -12.50
N ALA A 80 1.60 -16.62 -11.34
CA ALA A 80 1.89 -15.28 -10.86
C ALA A 80 2.67 -14.44 -11.90
N THR A 81 2.18 -13.25 -12.21
CA THR A 81 2.85 -12.23 -13.05
C THR A 81 3.31 -11.03 -12.20
N PRO A 82 4.21 -10.17 -12.70
CA PRO A 82 4.66 -8.98 -11.95
C PRO A 82 3.55 -7.96 -11.66
N GLY A 83 2.48 -7.93 -12.44
CA GLY A 83 1.43 -6.92 -12.32
C GLY A 83 1.92 -5.55 -12.79
N ILE A 84 1.45 -4.47 -12.16
CA ILE A 84 1.91 -3.10 -12.41
C ILE A 84 3.15 -2.76 -11.58
N PHE A 85 4.05 -1.97 -12.14
CA PHE A 85 5.27 -1.48 -11.51
C PHE A 85 5.67 -0.12 -12.07
N PHE A 86 6.52 0.59 -11.33
CA PHE A 86 7.27 1.73 -11.85
C PHE A 86 8.74 1.31 -12.06
N PRO A 87 9.40 1.61 -13.20
CA PRO A 87 10.79 1.23 -13.42
C PRO A 87 11.72 1.85 -12.37
N SER A 88 12.13 1.07 -11.36
CA SER A 88 12.65 1.60 -10.09
C SER A 88 13.90 2.45 -10.25
N THR A 89 14.72 2.18 -11.28
CA THR A 89 15.89 3.02 -11.64
C THR A 89 15.53 4.48 -11.95
N LEU A 90 14.34 4.76 -12.51
CA LEU A 90 13.91 6.13 -12.84
C LEU A 90 13.58 6.95 -11.59
N ALA A 91 13.29 6.28 -10.47
CA ALA A 91 13.07 6.89 -9.15
C ALA A 91 14.21 6.57 -8.16
N ASN A 92 15.43 6.30 -8.65
CA ASN A 92 16.62 6.00 -7.83
C ASN A 92 16.36 4.87 -6.80
N HIS A 93 15.73 3.78 -7.24
CA HIS A 93 15.37 2.62 -6.42
C HIS A 93 14.54 2.95 -5.17
N SER A 94 13.73 4.02 -5.21
CA SER A 94 12.86 4.43 -4.09
C SER A 94 11.66 3.49 -3.82
N ILE A 95 11.59 2.33 -4.49
CA ILE A 95 10.50 1.35 -4.40
C ILE A 95 11.13 -0.06 -4.50
N PRO A 96 10.82 -1.00 -3.60
CA PRO A 96 11.13 -2.41 -3.78
C PRO A 96 10.48 -2.96 -5.07
N THR A 97 11.20 -3.78 -5.82
CA THR A 97 10.68 -4.57 -6.94
C THR A 97 11.68 -5.67 -7.28
N ASP A 98 11.19 -6.80 -7.78
CA ASP A 98 11.99 -7.91 -8.29
C ASP A 98 12.28 -7.80 -9.81
N LEU A 99 11.56 -6.91 -10.51
CA LEU A 99 11.85 -6.55 -11.89
C LEU A 99 13.13 -5.70 -11.98
N LYS A 100 14.12 -6.22 -12.70
CA LYS A 100 15.36 -5.48 -12.98
C LYS A 100 15.14 -4.56 -14.17
N THR A 101 15.20 -3.25 -13.92
CA THR A 101 15.17 -2.23 -14.98
C THR A 101 16.52 -1.51 -15.10
N SER A 102 16.78 -0.94 -16.27
CA SER A 102 17.81 0.07 -16.49
C SER A 102 17.31 1.10 -17.51
N HIS A 103 18.01 2.23 -17.66
CA HIS A 103 17.61 3.29 -18.58
C HIS A 103 18.82 4.02 -19.19
N SER A 104 18.58 4.74 -20.28
CA SER A 104 19.49 5.69 -20.91
C SER A 104 18.79 7.04 -21.14
N GLY A 105 19.59 8.10 -21.33
CA GLY A 105 19.10 9.48 -21.39
C GLY A 105 18.78 10.05 -20.01
N LEU A 106 18.55 11.36 -19.95
CA LEU A 106 18.53 12.15 -18.71
C LEU A 106 17.11 12.43 -18.19
N TRP A 107 16.54 11.45 -17.51
CA TRP A 107 15.20 11.54 -16.93
C TRP A 107 15.13 12.51 -15.73
N ILE A 108 13.96 13.08 -15.52
CA ILE A 108 13.49 13.71 -14.27
C ILE A 108 12.34 12.86 -13.71
N TYR A 109 12.08 12.93 -12.41
CA TYR A 109 11.01 12.15 -11.78
C TYR A 109 10.38 12.91 -10.60
N ALA A 110 9.18 12.46 -10.21
CA ALA A 110 8.49 12.90 -9.00
C ALA A 110 7.96 11.70 -8.19
N THR A 111 7.67 11.92 -6.90
CA THR A 111 7.29 10.87 -5.93
C THR A 111 5.98 11.20 -5.20
N PRO A 112 5.25 10.19 -4.65
CA PRO A 112 3.89 10.41 -4.14
C PRO A 112 3.85 11.29 -2.88
N ILE A 113 4.95 11.34 -2.11
CA ILE A 113 5.07 12.17 -0.90
C ILE A 113 5.42 13.64 -1.15
N GLU A 114 5.80 14.03 -2.37
CA GLU A 114 6.18 15.43 -2.66
C GLU A 114 4.98 16.38 -2.59
N THR A 115 5.14 17.51 -1.91
CA THR A 115 4.07 18.51 -1.72
C THR A 115 3.83 19.36 -2.97
N ASN A 116 4.91 19.78 -3.64
CA ASN A 116 4.90 20.63 -4.82
C ASN A 116 5.50 19.87 -6.00
N ARG A 117 4.74 18.98 -6.63
CA ARG A 117 5.22 18.21 -7.78
C ARG A 117 5.28 19.07 -9.05
N LEU A 118 6.34 18.83 -9.83
CA LEU A 118 6.49 19.38 -11.19
C LEU A 118 5.86 18.51 -12.28
N LEU A 119 5.66 17.23 -11.99
CA LEU A 119 5.09 16.24 -12.89
C LEU A 119 3.87 15.63 -12.19
N ALA A 120 2.74 15.60 -12.89
CA ALA A 120 1.52 14.99 -12.40
C ALA A 120 1.75 13.48 -12.15
N ALA A 121 1.63 13.03 -10.91
CA ALA A 121 1.85 11.65 -10.51
C ALA A 121 0.60 10.79 -10.77
N GLY A 122 0.83 9.59 -11.31
CA GLY A 122 -0.22 8.74 -11.89
C GLY A 122 -0.45 7.44 -11.13
N ILE A 123 -0.88 6.43 -11.88
CA ILE A 123 -1.42 5.15 -11.40
C ILE A 123 -0.47 4.36 -10.47
N THR A 124 0.85 4.55 -10.54
CA THR A 124 1.82 3.92 -9.61
C THR A 124 2.11 4.75 -8.35
N GLY A 125 1.65 6.00 -8.29
CA GLY A 125 2.14 7.01 -7.33
C GLY A 125 3.36 7.79 -7.82
N TYR A 126 3.98 7.36 -8.91
CA TYR A 126 5.21 7.95 -9.46
C TYR A 126 4.99 8.45 -10.90
N VAL A 127 5.98 9.20 -11.37
CA VAL A 127 6.06 9.68 -12.75
C VAL A 127 7.51 10.01 -13.09
N ALA A 128 7.93 9.71 -14.32
CA ALA A 128 9.18 10.19 -14.89
C ALA A 128 8.96 10.84 -16.26
N GLN A 129 9.79 11.82 -16.60
CA GLN A 129 9.80 12.47 -17.90
C GLN A 129 11.23 12.55 -18.44
N THR A 130 11.37 12.37 -19.76
CA THR A 130 12.58 12.74 -20.50
C THR A 130 12.26 13.78 -21.57
N ILE A 131 13.25 14.60 -21.92
CA ILE A 131 13.23 15.54 -23.07
C ILE A 131 14.23 15.14 -24.17
N GLU A 132 14.96 14.04 -23.97
CA GLU A 132 16.01 13.57 -24.87
C GLU A 132 15.48 12.43 -25.75
N ALA A 133 15.32 12.69 -27.05
CA ALA A 133 15.09 11.64 -28.03
C ALA A 133 16.25 10.63 -28.01
N GLY A 134 15.95 9.33 -28.15
CA GLY A 134 16.91 8.25 -27.93
C GLY A 134 17.02 7.77 -26.48
N SER A 135 16.39 8.46 -25.51
CA SER A 135 16.22 7.93 -24.15
C SER A 135 15.51 6.57 -24.19
N SER A 136 15.99 5.62 -23.40
CA SER A 136 15.42 4.27 -23.38
C SER A 136 15.24 3.72 -21.97
N ILE A 137 14.37 2.73 -21.83
CA ILE A 137 14.17 1.92 -20.63
C ILE A 137 14.27 0.46 -21.05
N LYS A 138 15.13 -0.30 -20.39
CA LYS A 138 15.17 -1.77 -20.49
C LYS A 138 14.49 -2.38 -19.27
N ILE A 139 13.66 -3.38 -19.50
CA ILE A 139 13.06 -4.27 -18.51
C ILE A 139 13.63 -5.66 -18.75
N GLN A 140 14.26 -6.27 -17.74
CA GLN A 140 14.64 -7.68 -17.75
C GLN A 140 13.59 -8.47 -16.97
N ILE A 141 13.00 -9.49 -17.59
CA ILE A 141 11.93 -10.31 -17.02
C ILE A 141 12.56 -11.50 -16.27
N PRO A 142 12.35 -11.65 -14.95
CA PRO A 142 12.78 -12.82 -14.19
C PRO A 142 12.23 -14.14 -14.74
N THR A 143 13.02 -15.22 -14.68
CA THR A 143 12.73 -16.52 -15.33
C THR A 143 11.38 -17.14 -14.96
N ASN A 144 10.90 -16.91 -13.75
CA ASN A 144 9.56 -17.31 -13.30
C ASN A 144 8.44 -16.60 -14.09
N TYR A 145 8.60 -15.32 -14.40
CA TYR A 145 7.62 -14.51 -15.12
C TYR A 145 7.69 -14.66 -16.64
N GLN A 146 8.86 -15.00 -17.19
CA GLN A 146 9.06 -15.24 -18.63
C GLN A 146 8.07 -16.26 -19.20
N ARG A 147 7.71 -17.30 -18.42
CA ARG A 147 6.84 -18.39 -18.87
C ARG A 147 5.34 -18.05 -18.91
N VAL A 148 4.92 -16.96 -18.27
CA VAL A 148 3.49 -16.67 -18.00
C VAL A 148 3.05 -15.27 -18.40
N SER A 149 3.96 -14.28 -18.50
CA SER A 149 3.58 -12.94 -18.96
C SER A 149 3.39 -12.92 -20.47
N ASP A 150 2.22 -12.51 -20.95
CA ASP A 150 1.86 -12.45 -22.38
C ASP A 150 1.53 -11.04 -22.88
N ARG A 151 1.40 -10.06 -21.97
CA ARG A 151 1.04 -8.68 -22.29
C ARG A 151 1.89 -7.68 -21.50
N LEU A 152 2.50 -6.76 -22.23
CA LEU A 152 3.05 -5.50 -21.72
C LEU A 152 2.03 -4.39 -21.92
N THR A 153 1.77 -3.61 -20.86
CA THR A 153 1.05 -2.34 -20.96
C THR A 153 1.94 -1.21 -20.44
N LEU A 154 2.06 -0.09 -21.16
CA LEU A 154 2.69 1.14 -20.68
C LEU A 154 1.62 2.19 -20.36
N TYR A 155 1.79 2.88 -19.24
CA TYR A 155 0.91 3.97 -18.80
C TYR A 155 1.65 5.29 -19.00
N CYS A 156 1.34 6.04 -20.07
CA CYS A 156 2.19 7.15 -20.55
C CYS A 156 1.42 8.29 -21.22
N GLU A 157 2.01 9.49 -21.27
CA GLU A 157 1.43 10.64 -21.97
C GLU A 157 1.48 10.40 -23.49
N ARG A 158 0.35 10.62 -24.15
CA ARG A 158 0.16 10.37 -25.58
C ARG A 158 -0.50 11.59 -26.21
N SER A 159 0.33 12.51 -26.69
CA SER A 159 -0.07 13.81 -27.25
C SER A 159 0.81 14.16 -28.45
N GLU A 160 0.48 15.23 -29.18
CA GLU A 160 1.37 15.80 -30.22
C GLU A 160 2.75 16.24 -29.68
N ARG A 161 2.87 16.46 -28.36
CA ARG A 161 4.13 16.82 -27.69
C ARG A 161 4.90 15.60 -27.18
N SER A 162 4.23 14.46 -27.00
CA SER A 162 4.87 13.22 -26.58
C SER A 162 5.67 12.61 -27.74
N PHE A 163 6.85 12.05 -27.46
CA PHE A 163 7.65 11.29 -28.44
C PHE A 163 6.90 10.04 -28.92
N ASP A 164 7.25 9.56 -30.12
CA ASP A 164 6.86 8.23 -30.57
C ASP A 164 7.64 7.18 -29.75
N ILE A 165 7.08 6.00 -29.55
CA ILE A 165 7.72 4.93 -28.77
C ILE A 165 7.97 3.71 -29.64
N ILE A 166 9.24 3.29 -29.73
CA ILE A 166 9.62 1.98 -30.27
C ILE A 166 9.69 1.00 -29.09
N ILE A 167 8.97 -0.12 -29.16
CA ILE A 167 9.14 -1.24 -28.24
C ILE A 167 9.78 -2.41 -28.99
N GLN A 168 10.82 -2.98 -28.41
CA GLN A 168 11.57 -4.14 -28.92
C GLN A 168 11.66 -5.22 -27.84
N THR A 169 11.12 -6.40 -28.12
CA THR A 169 11.44 -7.60 -27.32
C THR A 169 12.80 -8.14 -27.80
N CYS A 170 13.76 -8.34 -26.89
CA CYS A 170 15.09 -8.83 -27.24
C CYS A 170 15.52 -10.02 -26.39
N SER A 171 16.06 -11.04 -27.07
CA SER A 171 16.43 -12.35 -26.54
C SER A 171 15.29 -13.17 -25.90
N GLY A 172 15.20 -14.44 -26.27
CA GLY A 172 14.17 -15.34 -25.79
C GLY A 172 14.22 -16.70 -26.48
N ARG A 173 13.72 -17.73 -25.79
CA ARG A 173 13.44 -19.05 -26.34
C ARG A 173 12.12 -19.53 -25.75
N LYS A 174 11.31 -20.25 -26.52
CA LYS A 174 10.09 -20.88 -26.00
C LYS A 174 10.46 -22.08 -25.11
N SER A 175 9.44 -22.75 -24.55
CA SER A 175 9.58 -24.01 -23.80
C SER A 175 10.26 -25.14 -24.59
N ASP A 176 10.02 -25.21 -25.90
CA ASP A 176 10.65 -26.15 -26.84
C ASP A 176 12.15 -25.82 -27.17
N GLY A 177 12.68 -24.71 -26.63
CA GLY A 177 14.04 -24.25 -26.90
C GLY A 177 14.23 -23.49 -28.22
N THR A 178 13.21 -23.37 -29.08
CA THR A 178 13.28 -22.55 -30.31
C THR A 178 13.43 -21.06 -29.99
N PRO A 179 14.23 -20.29 -30.75
CA PRO A 179 14.33 -18.84 -30.58
C PRO A 179 12.97 -18.14 -30.73
N ILE A 180 12.78 -17.07 -29.97
CA ILE A 180 11.62 -16.17 -30.14
C ILE A 180 12.00 -15.08 -31.15
N ASN A 181 11.18 -14.92 -32.19
CA ASN A 181 11.33 -13.84 -33.18
C ASN A 181 11.18 -12.47 -32.49
N PRO A 182 12.17 -11.57 -32.56
CA PRO A 182 12.08 -10.26 -31.92
C PRO A 182 10.92 -9.42 -32.48
N ILE A 183 9.92 -9.15 -31.64
CA ILE A 183 8.90 -8.15 -31.93
C ILE A 183 9.56 -6.76 -31.87
N LYS A 184 9.43 -5.98 -32.94
CA LYS A 184 9.75 -4.54 -32.99
C LYS A 184 8.52 -3.79 -33.50
N LYS A 185 7.90 -2.96 -32.67
CA LYS A 185 6.72 -2.17 -33.03
C LYS A 185 6.92 -0.71 -32.64
N GLU A 186 6.55 0.20 -33.54
CA GLU A 186 6.56 1.64 -33.29
C GLU A 186 5.13 2.14 -33.04
N PHE A 187 4.97 3.01 -32.05
CA PHE A 187 3.72 3.58 -31.60
C PHE A 187 3.80 5.10 -31.73
N ALA A 188 3.37 5.62 -32.88
CA ALA A 188 3.35 7.06 -33.16
C ALA A 188 2.45 7.81 -32.15
N SER A 189 2.88 9.00 -31.73
CA SER A 189 2.18 9.77 -30.70
C SER A 189 0.79 10.24 -31.15
N SER A 190 -0.17 10.20 -30.21
CA SER A 190 -1.58 10.46 -30.48
C SER A 190 -1.87 11.94 -30.74
N SER A 191 -2.75 12.19 -31.71
CA SER A 191 -3.38 13.49 -31.95
C SER A 191 -4.90 13.44 -31.73
N ALA A 192 -5.43 12.31 -31.24
CA ALA A 192 -6.85 11.98 -31.31
C ALA A 192 -7.67 12.44 -30.09
N PHE A 193 -7.03 12.87 -29.00
CA PHE A 193 -7.72 13.15 -27.74
C PHE A 193 -7.31 14.48 -27.08
N ARG A 194 -8.25 15.07 -26.34
CA ARG A 194 -8.02 16.17 -25.40
C ARG A 194 -8.16 15.61 -23.99
N ASN A 195 -7.13 15.80 -23.15
CA ASN A 195 -7.09 15.46 -21.73
C ASN A 195 -7.35 13.98 -21.40
N GLY A 196 -6.28 13.19 -21.25
CA GLY A 196 -6.37 11.82 -20.72
C GLY A 196 -5.05 11.05 -20.79
N MET A 197 -4.94 9.99 -19.98
CA MET A 197 -3.93 8.95 -20.18
C MET A 197 -4.42 7.97 -21.26
N GLU A 198 -3.53 7.60 -22.18
CA GLU A 198 -3.67 6.42 -23.04
C GLU A 198 -2.71 5.33 -22.55
N THR A 199 -3.05 4.06 -22.77
CA THR A 199 -2.12 2.94 -22.63
C THR A 199 -1.47 2.59 -23.97
N ILE A 200 -0.22 2.10 -23.93
CA ILE A 200 0.39 1.38 -25.07
C ILE A 200 0.40 -0.11 -24.71
N GLU A 201 -0.36 -0.92 -25.44
CA GLU A 201 -0.35 -2.38 -25.28
C GLU A 201 0.47 -3.09 -26.36
N LEU A 202 1.23 -4.09 -25.93
CA LEU A 202 2.00 -5.00 -26.77
C LEU A 202 1.89 -6.43 -26.25
N PRO A 203 1.27 -7.36 -27.01
CA PRO A 203 1.42 -8.79 -26.78
C PRO A 203 2.90 -9.20 -26.89
N ILE A 204 3.39 -9.95 -25.91
CA ILE A 204 4.75 -10.48 -25.83
C ILE A 204 4.71 -12.01 -25.81
N THR A 205 5.74 -12.66 -26.34
CA THR A 205 5.80 -14.12 -26.42
C THR A 205 6.28 -14.72 -25.10
N ALA A 206 5.61 -15.76 -24.59
CA ALA A 206 6.11 -16.53 -23.47
C ALA A 206 7.54 -17.04 -23.74
N GLY A 207 8.49 -16.64 -22.88
CA GLY A 207 9.93 -16.85 -23.03
C GLY A 207 10.73 -15.59 -23.41
N THR A 208 10.09 -14.44 -23.66
CA THR A 208 10.76 -13.13 -23.81
C THR A 208 11.54 -12.79 -22.53
N LYS A 209 12.85 -12.49 -22.67
CA LYS A 209 13.73 -12.21 -21.52
C LYS A 209 13.93 -10.72 -21.25
N GLU A 210 14.01 -9.92 -22.30
CA GLU A 210 14.16 -8.47 -22.17
C GLU A 210 13.19 -7.71 -23.08
N ILE A 211 12.79 -6.52 -22.63
CA ILE A 211 12.03 -5.54 -23.40
C ILE A 211 12.81 -4.22 -23.34
N LEU A 212 13.06 -3.63 -24.50
CA LEU A 212 13.62 -2.29 -24.66
C LEU A 212 12.54 -1.34 -25.19
N ILE A 213 12.36 -0.22 -24.51
CA ILE A 213 11.43 0.86 -24.85
C ILE A 213 12.27 2.09 -25.17
N THR A 214 12.16 2.64 -26.38
CA THR A 214 13.01 3.75 -26.85
C THR A 214 12.17 4.91 -27.37
N CYS A 215 12.47 6.12 -26.89
CA CYS A 215 11.84 7.37 -27.31
C CYS A 215 12.37 7.83 -28.68
N LYS A 216 11.48 8.12 -29.62
CA LYS A 216 11.78 8.60 -30.97
C LYS A 216 11.08 9.93 -31.23
N LYS A 217 11.85 10.96 -31.60
CA LYS A 217 11.28 12.21 -32.14
C LYS A 217 11.14 12.07 -33.67
N SER A 218 9.91 11.89 -34.15
CA SER A 218 9.60 11.84 -35.59
C SER A 218 8.96 13.13 -36.10
N LYS A 219 8.37 13.95 -35.21
CA LYS A 219 7.62 15.16 -35.57
C LYS A 219 8.21 16.39 -34.86
N PRO A 220 8.32 17.58 -35.50
CA PRO A 220 8.91 18.77 -34.88
C PRO A 220 8.26 19.20 -33.55
N LYS A 221 6.92 19.06 -33.44
CA LYS A 221 6.10 19.39 -32.25
C LYS A 221 6.48 18.63 -30.98
N GLN A 222 7.15 17.47 -31.08
CA GLN A 222 7.43 16.59 -29.95
C GLN A 222 8.55 17.16 -29.06
N GLN A 223 8.35 17.16 -27.75
CA GLN A 223 9.18 17.86 -26.76
C GLN A 223 9.65 16.95 -25.62
N SER A 224 8.87 15.92 -25.27
CA SER A 224 9.14 15.06 -24.11
C SER A 224 8.51 13.69 -24.27
N PHE A 225 8.76 12.78 -23.32
CA PHE A 225 7.92 11.62 -23.07
C PHE A 225 7.72 11.48 -21.55
N ILE A 226 6.48 11.22 -21.12
CA ILE A 226 6.11 11.03 -19.70
C ILE A 226 5.62 9.60 -19.49
N LEU A 227 6.13 8.94 -18.45
CA LEU A 227 5.76 7.58 -18.03
C LEU A 227 5.24 7.59 -16.59
N TRP A 228 4.05 7.05 -16.37
CA TRP A 228 3.43 6.81 -15.06
C TRP A 228 3.64 5.38 -14.55
N GLY A 229 3.98 4.44 -15.42
CA GLY A 229 4.32 3.07 -15.05
C GLY A 229 4.26 2.11 -16.23
N ALA A 230 4.45 0.82 -15.94
CA ALA A 230 4.21 -0.28 -16.87
C ALA A 230 3.58 -1.46 -16.12
N SER A 231 2.98 -2.41 -16.83
CA SER A 231 2.57 -3.69 -16.27
C SER A 231 2.99 -4.86 -17.16
N LEU A 232 3.25 -6.00 -16.52
CA LEU A 232 3.45 -7.30 -17.15
C LEU A 232 2.39 -8.24 -16.58
N THR A 233 1.47 -8.67 -17.44
CA THR A 233 0.27 -9.45 -17.08
C THR A 233 0.14 -10.68 -17.97
N ASN A 234 -0.81 -11.55 -17.61
CA ASN A 234 -1.32 -12.61 -18.45
C ASN A 234 -2.78 -12.27 -18.82
N SER A 235 -3.15 -12.41 -20.08
CA SER A 235 -4.47 -12.04 -20.62
C SER A 235 -5.59 -13.05 -20.31
N ALA A 236 -5.23 -14.26 -19.86
CA ALA A 236 -6.13 -15.37 -19.63
C ALA A 236 -6.29 -15.76 -18.15
N THR A 237 -5.49 -15.22 -17.22
CA THR A 237 -5.57 -15.50 -15.78
C THR A 237 -6.02 -14.28 -14.97
N LEU A 238 -6.29 -14.50 -13.67
CA LEU A 238 -6.37 -13.44 -12.67
C LEU A 238 -5.22 -12.43 -12.86
N GLN A 239 -5.51 -11.14 -12.76
CA GLN A 239 -4.54 -10.06 -12.79
C GLN A 239 -4.37 -9.51 -11.38
N PHE A 240 -3.16 -9.58 -10.81
CA PHE A 240 -2.87 -9.03 -9.48
C PHE A 240 -1.86 -7.89 -9.58
N HIS A 241 -2.16 -6.75 -8.93
CA HIS A 241 -1.46 -5.49 -9.09
C HIS A 241 -1.12 -4.87 -7.72
N SER A 242 0.12 -5.05 -7.23
CA SER A 242 0.62 -4.33 -6.05
C SER A 242 1.21 -2.95 -6.41
N ILE A 243 0.66 -1.89 -5.82
CA ILE A 243 1.08 -0.50 -5.97
C ILE A 243 1.56 0.02 -4.60
N GLY A 244 2.87 -0.08 -4.34
CA GLY A 244 3.48 0.44 -3.11
C GLY A 244 4.08 1.83 -3.29
N MET A 245 3.65 2.77 -2.46
CA MET A 245 3.99 4.19 -2.52
C MET A 245 4.87 4.60 -1.33
N ARG A 246 6.19 4.70 -1.55
CA ARG A 246 7.14 4.85 -0.44
C ARG A 246 6.89 6.12 0.38
N GLY A 247 6.63 5.93 1.67
CA GLY A 247 6.36 6.99 2.63
C GLY A 247 4.95 7.58 2.55
N SER A 248 4.02 7.01 1.77
CA SER A 248 2.68 7.59 1.63
C SER A 248 1.73 7.22 2.77
N GLY A 249 0.89 8.17 3.14
CA GLY A 249 -0.38 7.90 3.83
C GLY A 249 -1.59 8.16 2.91
N TYR A 250 -2.80 8.07 3.45
CA TYR A 250 -4.05 8.33 2.70
C TYR A 250 -4.07 9.75 2.11
N SER A 251 -3.52 10.72 2.84
CA SER A 251 -3.40 12.12 2.39
C SER A 251 -2.44 12.31 1.21
N ASP A 252 -1.51 11.38 0.98
CA ASP A 252 -0.58 11.44 -0.15
C ASP A 252 -1.22 10.89 -1.42
N LEU A 253 -2.00 9.80 -1.31
CA LEU A 253 -2.83 9.25 -2.39
C LEU A 253 -3.84 10.28 -2.94
N LEU A 254 -4.52 11.02 -2.06
CA LEU A 254 -5.50 12.04 -2.46
C LEU A 254 -4.93 13.20 -3.29
N ARG A 255 -3.64 13.46 -3.16
CA ARG A 255 -2.91 14.54 -3.84
C ARG A 255 -2.33 14.13 -5.19
N LEU A 256 -2.37 12.83 -5.56
CA LEU A 256 -1.89 12.39 -6.86
C LEU A 256 -2.78 12.97 -7.96
N GLU A 257 -2.17 13.70 -8.88
CA GLU A 257 -2.86 14.58 -9.82
C GLU A 257 -3.58 13.82 -10.94
N GLN A 258 -3.27 12.53 -11.12
CA GLN A 258 -3.85 11.69 -12.16
C GLN A 258 -4.37 10.33 -11.67
N PHE A 259 -4.04 9.89 -10.44
CA PHE A 259 -4.32 8.52 -10.00
C PHE A 259 -5.79 8.09 -10.17
N PHE A 260 -6.74 8.91 -9.71
CA PHE A 260 -8.17 8.57 -9.74
C PHE A 260 -8.81 8.68 -11.14
N GLU A 261 -8.21 9.45 -12.04
CA GLU A 261 -8.59 9.52 -13.46
C GLU A 261 -8.04 8.32 -14.25
N GLN A 262 -6.87 7.80 -13.84
CA GLN A 262 -6.19 6.67 -14.46
C GLN A 262 -6.69 5.30 -13.93
N LEU A 263 -7.23 5.25 -12.71
CA LEU A 263 -7.69 4.03 -12.04
C LEU A 263 -8.66 3.14 -12.86
N PRO A 264 -9.62 3.67 -13.64
CA PRO A 264 -10.48 2.85 -14.49
C PRO A 264 -9.72 1.98 -15.52
N THR A 265 -8.50 2.37 -15.91
CA THR A 265 -7.68 1.59 -16.87
C THR A 265 -7.09 0.30 -16.29
N LEU A 266 -7.18 0.09 -14.97
CA LEU A 266 -6.93 -1.22 -14.35
C LEU A 266 -8.19 -2.07 -14.21
N ASN A 267 -9.38 -1.45 -14.26
CA ASN A 267 -10.68 -2.07 -13.97
C ASN A 267 -10.64 -3.04 -12.76
N PRO A 268 -10.25 -2.59 -11.55
CA PRO A 268 -10.15 -3.45 -10.38
C PRO A 268 -11.52 -3.94 -9.88
N ASP A 269 -11.70 -5.25 -9.80
CA ASP A 269 -12.87 -5.89 -9.22
C ASP A 269 -12.78 -5.97 -7.68
N ILE A 270 -11.56 -6.10 -7.15
CA ILE A 270 -11.26 -6.05 -5.71
C ILE A 270 -10.12 -5.06 -5.45
N ILE A 271 -10.26 -4.25 -4.39
CA ILE A 271 -9.23 -3.29 -3.94
C ILE A 271 -8.87 -3.58 -2.49
N LEU A 272 -7.61 -3.94 -2.24
CA LEU A 272 -7.00 -3.99 -0.92
C LEU A 272 -6.30 -2.66 -0.65
N LEU A 273 -6.87 -1.84 0.24
CA LEU A 273 -6.41 -0.48 0.55
C LEU A 273 -5.60 -0.51 1.86
N ASP A 274 -4.27 -0.46 1.75
CA ASP A 274 -3.29 -0.84 2.77
C ASP A 274 -2.34 0.33 3.11
N PHE A 275 -2.93 1.44 3.54
CA PHE A 275 -2.24 2.61 4.12
C PHE A 275 -2.59 2.77 5.60
N GLY A 276 -1.98 3.76 6.25
CA GLY A 276 -2.22 4.10 7.65
C GLY A 276 -0.98 3.98 8.52
N LEU A 277 0.02 3.20 8.11
CA LEU A 277 1.28 3.05 8.83
C LEU A 277 1.95 4.42 9.01
N TYR A 278 2.04 5.20 7.93
CA TYR A 278 2.64 6.53 7.97
C TYR A 278 1.74 7.61 8.56
N ASP A 279 0.43 7.50 8.41
CA ASP A 279 -0.52 8.39 9.08
C ASP A 279 -0.36 8.28 10.61
N ASN A 280 -0.21 7.07 11.15
CA ASN A 280 0.00 6.81 12.58
C ASN A 280 1.46 6.99 13.06
N TYR A 281 2.46 6.62 12.24
CA TYR A 281 3.89 6.78 12.58
C TYR A 281 4.33 8.26 12.61
N ARG A 282 3.57 9.16 11.99
CA ARG A 282 3.82 10.62 12.00
C ARG A 282 3.06 11.34 13.10
N ALA A 283 1.88 10.86 13.47
CA ALA A 283 1.03 11.47 14.50
C ALA A 283 1.72 11.61 15.87
N GLN A 284 1.22 12.55 16.67
CA GLN A 284 1.50 12.68 18.09
C GLN A 284 0.48 11.84 18.89
N GLU A 285 0.88 11.30 20.04
CA GLU A 285 0.07 10.31 20.77
C GLU A 285 -1.24 10.87 21.35
N ASN A 286 -1.30 12.20 21.47
CA ASN A 286 -2.43 13.00 21.95
C ASN A 286 -3.33 13.56 20.82
N GLU A 287 -2.96 13.39 19.55
CA GLU A 287 -3.79 13.85 18.43
C GLU A 287 -5.04 12.96 18.28
N ALA A 288 -6.16 13.58 17.88
CA ALA A 288 -7.39 12.87 17.56
C ALA A 288 -7.22 12.08 16.24
N ILE A 289 -7.81 10.88 16.16
CA ILE A 289 -7.68 10.03 14.98
C ILE A 289 -8.43 10.63 13.78
N TYR A 290 -7.67 11.17 12.83
CA TYR A 290 -8.18 11.94 11.70
C TYR A 290 -8.42 11.04 10.47
N LEU A 291 -9.58 10.38 10.41
CA LEU A 291 -9.92 9.48 9.28
C LEU A 291 -10.49 10.15 8.03
N ARG A 292 -10.61 11.49 7.97
CA ARG A 292 -11.13 12.17 6.77
C ARG A 292 -10.37 11.74 5.49
N PRO A 293 -9.02 11.67 5.45
CA PRO A 293 -8.31 11.24 4.24
C PRO A 293 -8.66 9.81 3.79
N LEU A 294 -8.90 8.87 4.71
CA LEU A 294 -9.38 7.52 4.37
C LEU A 294 -10.82 7.56 3.84
N LYS A 295 -11.73 8.31 4.47
CA LYS A 295 -13.12 8.47 3.98
C LYS A 295 -13.17 9.13 2.60
N ASP A 296 -12.34 10.14 2.36
CA ASP A 296 -12.23 10.82 1.07
C ASP A 296 -11.63 9.89 0.00
N CYS A 297 -10.65 9.04 0.36
CA CYS A 297 -10.15 7.97 -0.51
C CYS A 297 -11.25 6.96 -0.85
N LEU A 298 -11.99 6.44 0.14
CA LEU A 298 -13.12 5.53 -0.10
C LEU A 298 -14.18 6.18 -1.02
N THR A 299 -14.45 7.47 -0.84
CA THR A 299 -15.38 8.24 -1.67
C THR A 299 -14.89 8.34 -3.12
N LYS A 300 -13.61 8.71 -3.34
CA LYS A 300 -13.05 8.77 -4.69
C LYS A 300 -12.95 7.39 -5.36
N LEU A 301 -12.58 6.33 -4.62
CA LEU A 301 -12.54 4.96 -5.14
C LEU A 301 -13.93 4.49 -5.59
N LYS A 302 -14.96 4.67 -4.75
CA LYS A 302 -16.36 4.37 -5.08
C LYS A 302 -16.87 5.16 -6.30
N ALA A 303 -16.36 6.37 -6.53
CA ALA A 303 -16.72 7.19 -7.69
C ALA A 303 -15.98 6.77 -8.98
N SER A 304 -14.68 6.51 -8.92
CA SER A 304 -13.87 6.11 -10.10
C SER A 304 -14.20 4.70 -10.58
N VAL A 305 -14.46 3.76 -9.66
CA VAL A 305 -14.62 2.31 -9.95
C VAL A 305 -15.76 1.72 -9.11
N PRO A 306 -17.03 2.08 -9.41
CA PRO A 306 -18.19 1.76 -8.56
C PRO A 306 -18.53 0.27 -8.45
N SER A 307 -18.01 -0.57 -9.35
CA SER A 307 -18.11 -2.04 -9.28
C SER A 307 -17.19 -2.66 -8.23
N ALA A 308 -16.09 -1.98 -7.86
CA ALA A 308 -14.99 -2.55 -7.08
C ALA A 308 -15.39 -2.89 -5.63
N LYS A 309 -14.97 -4.07 -5.15
CA LYS A 309 -15.14 -4.49 -3.76
C LYS A 309 -13.94 -4.01 -2.94
N ILE A 310 -14.15 -3.08 -2.01
CA ILE A 310 -13.07 -2.48 -1.22
C ILE A 310 -12.92 -3.18 0.13
N VAL A 311 -11.68 -3.61 0.42
CA VAL A 311 -11.22 -4.08 1.72
C VAL A 311 -10.19 -3.08 2.26
N VAL A 312 -10.40 -2.53 3.45
CA VAL A 312 -9.42 -1.65 4.11
C VAL A 312 -8.51 -2.50 5.01
N CYS A 313 -7.22 -2.52 4.76
CA CYS A 313 -6.25 -3.20 5.62
C CYS A 313 -5.84 -2.27 6.79
N ILE A 314 -5.85 -2.80 8.02
CA ILE A 314 -5.50 -2.06 9.23
C ILE A 314 -4.03 -2.36 9.59
N PRO A 315 -3.12 -1.38 9.57
CA PRO A 315 -1.68 -1.62 9.71
C PRO A 315 -1.29 -2.06 11.13
N GLN A 316 -0.32 -2.97 11.23
CA GLN A 316 0.33 -3.35 12.50
C GLN A 316 1.02 -2.14 13.17
N ASP A 317 1.18 -2.22 14.49
CA ASP A 317 1.94 -1.21 15.22
C ASP A 317 3.45 -1.27 14.93
N CYS A 318 4.13 -0.17 15.22
CA CYS A 318 5.56 0.01 14.96
C CYS A 318 6.26 0.75 16.11
N ILE A 319 7.60 0.73 16.10
CA ILE A 319 8.44 1.34 17.12
C ILE A 319 8.93 2.72 16.64
N ARG A 320 8.82 3.74 17.48
CA ARG A 320 9.41 5.08 17.27
C ARG A 320 10.18 5.47 18.53
N GLY A 321 11.46 5.82 18.39
CA GLY A 321 12.31 6.20 19.54
C GLY A 321 12.48 5.09 20.59
N GLY A 322 12.42 3.81 20.19
CA GLY A 322 12.51 2.67 21.10
C GLY A 322 11.23 2.32 21.87
N ARG A 323 10.09 2.95 21.54
CA ARG A 323 8.77 2.66 22.15
C ARG A 323 7.75 2.30 21.08
N THR A 324 6.81 1.41 21.41
CA THR A 324 5.69 1.06 20.51
C THR A 324 4.64 2.16 20.52
N LEU A 325 4.22 2.63 19.34
CA LEU A 325 3.27 3.75 19.23
C LEU A 325 1.84 3.37 19.62
N GLN A 326 1.23 4.18 20.47
CA GLN A 326 -0.12 3.92 21.02
C GLN A 326 -1.27 4.35 20.10
N THR A 327 -0.97 5.06 19.01
CA THR A 327 -1.96 5.57 18.04
C THR A 327 -2.70 4.46 17.29
N PHE A 328 -2.01 3.35 16.99
CA PHE A 328 -2.53 2.24 16.19
C PHE A 328 -3.78 1.56 16.77
N GLU A 329 -3.90 1.42 18.10
CA GLU A 329 -5.10 0.84 18.74
C GLU A 329 -6.32 1.76 18.57
N LYS A 330 -6.14 3.07 18.72
CA LYS A 330 -7.22 4.04 18.47
C LYS A 330 -7.60 4.05 16.99
N PHE A 331 -6.62 3.83 16.10
CA PHE A 331 -6.81 3.77 14.65
C PHE A 331 -7.55 2.50 14.21
N GLU A 332 -7.20 1.32 14.72
CA GLU A 332 -7.95 0.06 14.57
C GLU A 332 -9.44 0.30 14.81
N GLN A 333 -9.80 0.76 16.01
CA GLN A 333 -11.18 0.97 16.41
C GLN A 333 -11.90 2.00 15.55
N ALA A 334 -11.22 3.09 15.18
CA ALA A 334 -11.79 4.11 14.31
C ALA A 334 -12.04 3.59 12.88
N VAL A 335 -11.12 2.81 12.31
CA VAL A 335 -11.24 2.26 10.95
C VAL A 335 -12.34 1.20 10.88
N ILE A 336 -12.44 0.31 11.88
CA ILE A 336 -13.53 -0.68 11.96
C ILE A 336 -14.90 0.02 12.01
N ASN A 337 -15.03 1.07 12.81
CA ASN A 337 -16.25 1.89 12.87
C ASN A 337 -16.53 2.64 11.54
N LEU A 338 -15.51 3.17 10.88
CA LEU A 338 -15.67 3.76 9.55
C LEU A 338 -16.15 2.71 8.54
N CYS A 339 -15.54 1.52 8.48
CA CYS A 339 -15.97 0.45 7.59
C CYS A 339 -17.41 -0.02 7.83
N LYS A 340 -17.87 -0.04 9.09
CA LYS A 340 -19.28 -0.26 9.44
C LYS A 340 -20.21 0.77 8.81
N THR A 341 -19.86 2.05 8.89
CA THR A 341 -20.68 3.15 8.33
C THR A 341 -20.59 3.25 6.80
N GLU A 342 -19.41 2.98 6.23
CA GLU A 342 -19.13 3.03 4.79
C GLU A 342 -19.53 1.75 4.03
N ARG A 343 -19.98 0.71 4.74
CA ARG A 343 -20.40 -0.61 4.21
C ARG A 343 -19.31 -1.36 3.41
N CYS A 344 -18.04 -1.11 3.72
CA CYS A 344 -16.92 -1.86 3.14
C CYS A 344 -16.46 -3.01 4.05
N ALA A 345 -15.60 -3.89 3.52
CA ALA A 345 -14.89 -4.87 4.32
C ALA A 345 -13.59 -4.27 4.88
N TYR A 346 -13.01 -4.95 5.86
CA TYR A 346 -11.69 -4.65 6.38
C TYR A 346 -10.90 -5.94 6.64
N TYR A 347 -9.58 -5.82 6.68
CA TYR A 347 -8.68 -6.89 7.11
C TYR A 347 -7.84 -6.36 8.28
N ASP A 348 -8.10 -6.90 9.46
CA ASP A 348 -7.53 -6.44 10.73
C ASP A 348 -6.12 -7.01 10.94
N TRP A 349 -5.19 -6.61 10.07
CA TRP A 349 -3.79 -7.03 10.17
C TRP A 349 -3.14 -6.57 11.49
N PHE A 350 -3.56 -5.42 12.05
CA PHE A 350 -3.20 -4.99 13.39
C PHE A 350 -3.42 -6.10 14.42
N ARG A 351 -4.65 -6.59 14.57
CA ARG A 351 -4.98 -7.63 15.55
C ARG A 351 -4.29 -8.97 15.24
N VAL A 352 -4.26 -9.40 13.98
CA VAL A 352 -3.58 -10.65 13.57
C VAL A 352 -2.08 -10.59 13.89
N ALA A 353 -1.43 -9.45 13.69
CA ALA A 353 -0.02 -9.23 14.03
C ALA A 353 0.26 -9.24 15.56
N GLY A 354 -0.80 -9.26 16.39
CA GLY A 354 -0.76 -9.28 17.86
C GLY A 354 -1.40 -8.06 18.52
N GLY A 355 -1.86 -7.09 17.74
CA GLY A 355 -2.46 -5.85 18.22
C GLY A 355 -1.47 -4.97 18.99
N LYS A 356 -1.97 -4.34 20.05
CA LYS A 356 -1.23 -3.36 20.85
C LYS A 356 0.03 -3.96 21.47
N TYR A 357 1.15 -3.25 21.34
CA TYR A 357 2.49 -3.67 21.78
C TYR A 357 3.11 -4.82 20.98
N SER A 358 2.47 -5.31 19.90
CA SER A 358 3.02 -6.40 19.09
C SER A 358 4.38 -6.04 18.50
N ALA A 359 4.56 -4.78 18.09
CA ALA A 359 5.78 -4.25 17.47
C ALA A 359 7.07 -4.63 18.20
N GLN A 360 7.04 -4.68 19.54
CA GLN A 360 8.21 -5.06 20.33
C GLN A 360 8.56 -6.55 20.18
N TYR A 361 7.57 -7.42 20.01
CA TYR A 361 7.75 -8.84 19.69
C TYR A 361 8.24 -9.01 18.25
N TRP A 362 7.70 -8.26 17.28
CA TRP A 362 8.20 -8.25 15.89
C TRP A 362 9.69 -7.88 15.83
N ALA A 363 10.15 -6.93 16.65
CA ALA A 363 11.58 -6.62 16.78
C ALA A 363 12.40 -7.72 17.49
N ASP A 364 11.86 -8.37 18.53
CA ASP A 364 12.56 -9.45 19.26
C ASP A 364 12.76 -10.72 18.43
N TYR A 365 11.74 -11.10 17.65
CA TYR A 365 11.81 -12.25 16.74
C TYR A 365 12.54 -11.91 15.43
N GLN A 366 13.14 -10.71 15.31
CA GLN A 366 13.88 -10.24 14.14
C GLN A 366 13.05 -10.28 12.84
N LEU A 367 11.78 -9.89 12.96
CA LEU A 367 10.83 -9.70 11.87
C LEU A 367 10.77 -8.22 11.44
N PHE A 368 11.17 -7.28 12.31
CA PHE A 368 11.48 -5.89 11.95
C PHE A 368 12.97 -5.64 11.75
N LYS A 369 13.28 -4.75 10.79
CA LYS A 369 14.57 -4.10 10.62
C LYS A 369 14.90 -3.21 11.84
N PRO A 370 16.15 -2.81 12.06
CA PRO A 370 16.56 -2.07 13.27
C PRO A 370 15.89 -0.71 13.52
N ASP A 371 15.13 -0.17 12.54
CA ASP A 371 14.30 1.02 12.72
C ASP A 371 12.95 0.74 13.40
N GLY A 372 12.50 -0.53 13.43
CA GLY A 372 11.22 -0.94 14.02
C GLY A 372 9.98 -0.50 13.24
N LEU A 373 10.13 -0.17 11.95
CA LEU A 373 9.06 0.26 11.04
C LEU A 373 9.00 -0.60 9.77
N HIS A 374 10.16 -0.91 9.17
CA HIS A 374 10.25 -1.80 8.02
C HIS A 374 10.45 -3.25 8.46
N LEU A 375 9.92 -4.20 7.71
CA LEU A 375 10.05 -5.64 7.98
C LEU A 375 11.39 -6.18 7.45
N GLU A 376 11.99 -7.18 8.10
CA GLU A 376 13.01 -8.06 7.48
C GLU A 376 12.29 -9.07 6.55
N GLU A 377 13.00 -9.77 5.66
CA GLU A 377 12.41 -10.74 4.71
C GLU A 377 11.55 -11.82 5.41
N SER A 378 11.95 -12.22 6.62
CA SER A 378 11.20 -13.11 7.52
C SER A 378 9.83 -12.55 7.91
N GLY A 379 9.76 -11.25 8.21
CA GLY A 379 8.53 -10.52 8.52
C GLY A 379 7.67 -10.24 7.29
N GLU A 380 8.30 -9.92 6.15
CA GLU A 380 7.63 -9.74 4.85
C GLU A 380 6.95 -11.05 4.41
N SER A 381 7.64 -12.19 4.54
CA SER A 381 7.10 -13.54 4.29
C SER A 381 5.96 -13.90 5.26
N LEU A 382 6.12 -13.63 6.55
CA LEU A 382 5.08 -13.89 7.56
C LEU A 382 3.81 -13.07 7.29
N LYS A 383 3.94 -11.75 7.05
CA LYS A 383 2.84 -10.86 6.67
C LYS A 383 2.12 -11.41 5.44
N THR A 384 2.86 -11.80 4.41
CA THR A 384 2.31 -12.40 3.19
C THR A 384 1.47 -13.65 3.46
N GLN A 385 1.99 -14.59 4.26
CA GLN A 385 1.29 -15.84 4.56
C GLN A 385 -0.06 -15.62 5.27
N CYS A 386 -0.12 -14.64 6.18
CA CYS A 386 -1.37 -14.23 6.82
C CYS A 386 -2.35 -13.61 5.82
N TYR A 387 -1.90 -12.66 4.99
CA TYR A 387 -2.72 -12.02 3.93
C TYR A 387 -3.31 -13.07 2.95
N VAL A 388 -2.49 -14.00 2.45
CA VAL A 388 -2.91 -15.07 1.52
C VAL A 388 -3.94 -15.99 2.18
N SER A 389 -3.66 -16.43 3.40
CA SER A 389 -4.55 -17.36 4.11
C SER A 389 -5.80 -16.68 4.70
N ALA A 390 -5.87 -15.35 4.78
CA ALA A 390 -7.07 -14.64 5.21
C ALA A 390 -8.23 -14.84 4.22
N PHE A 391 -7.95 -14.82 2.91
CA PHE A 391 -8.92 -15.21 1.88
C PHE A 391 -9.38 -16.66 2.07
N GLN A 392 -8.43 -17.59 2.25
CA GLN A 392 -8.71 -19.02 2.41
C GLN A 392 -9.56 -19.32 3.66
N GLN A 393 -9.28 -18.65 4.78
CA GLN A 393 -10.01 -18.83 6.04
C GLN A 393 -11.40 -18.17 5.99
N THR A 394 -11.55 -16.99 5.37
CA THR A 394 -12.87 -16.39 5.12
C THR A 394 -13.72 -17.25 4.18
N GLN A 395 -13.13 -17.78 3.11
CA GLN A 395 -13.79 -18.72 2.19
C GLN A 395 -14.25 -20.00 2.91
N TYR A 396 -13.34 -20.62 3.67
CA TYR A 396 -13.64 -21.82 4.45
C TYR A 396 -14.80 -21.61 5.43
N ARG A 397 -14.80 -20.50 6.19
CA ARG A 397 -15.91 -20.15 7.09
C ARG A 397 -17.22 -19.94 6.33
N TYR A 398 -17.18 -19.22 5.21
CA TYR A 398 -18.39 -18.91 4.44
C TYR A 398 -19.05 -20.17 3.86
N VAL A 399 -18.25 -21.08 3.29
CA VAL A 399 -18.71 -22.38 2.77
C VAL A 399 -19.23 -23.28 3.91
N ASN A 400 -18.61 -23.26 5.10
CA ASN A 400 -19.03 -24.09 6.24
C ASN A 400 -20.27 -23.57 7.00
N GLY A 401 -20.90 -22.49 6.50
CA GLY A 401 -22.17 -21.96 7.02
C GLY A 401 -22.06 -20.80 8.00
N TYR A 402 -20.85 -20.38 8.39
CA TYR A 402 -20.69 -19.23 9.29
C TYR A 402 -21.16 -17.93 8.61
N ARG A 403 -21.87 -17.06 9.35
CA ARG A 403 -22.38 -15.78 8.82
C ARG A 403 -21.88 -14.56 9.60
N GLN A 404 -21.51 -14.71 10.87
CA GLN A 404 -20.74 -13.68 11.57
C GLN A 404 -19.30 -13.55 11.03
N PHE A 405 -19.02 -12.41 10.37
CA PHE A 405 -17.68 -12.01 9.90
C PHE A 405 -17.15 -10.72 10.54
N SER A 406 -17.91 -10.05 11.41
CA SER A 406 -17.37 -9.02 12.31
C SER A 406 -17.05 -9.67 13.66
N LEU A 407 -15.77 -9.94 13.93
CA LEU A 407 -15.37 -10.60 15.17
C LEU A 407 -15.30 -9.60 16.32
N PRO A 408 -15.87 -9.89 17.51
CA PRO A 408 -15.83 -8.98 18.64
C PRO A 408 -14.39 -8.73 19.10
N ALA A 409 -14.16 -7.53 19.66
CA ALA A 409 -12.88 -7.18 20.26
C ALA A 409 -12.67 -7.96 21.56
N ASP A 410 -11.85 -9.01 21.51
CA ASP A 410 -11.51 -9.82 22.67
C ASP A 410 -10.36 -9.15 23.44
N SER A 411 -10.71 -8.49 24.55
CA SER A 411 -9.74 -7.82 25.41
C SER A 411 -8.82 -8.80 26.15
N SER A 412 -9.22 -10.05 26.34
CA SER A 412 -8.40 -11.08 26.99
C SER A 412 -7.23 -11.56 26.12
N LYS A 413 -7.38 -11.43 24.78
CA LYS A 413 -6.33 -11.73 23.80
C LYS A 413 -5.37 -10.57 23.50
N ARG A 414 -5.64 -9.35 23.98
CA ARG A 414 -4.74 -8.19 23.74
C ARG A 414 -3.47 -8.33 24.57
N LEU A 415 -2.30 -8.19 23.94
CA LEU A 415 -1.01 -8.31 24.61
C LEU A 415 -0.87 -7.24 25.71
N ALA A 416 -0.50 -7.68 26.91
CA ALA A 416 -0.31 -6.77 28.04
C ALA A 416 0.93 -5.87 27.86
N PHE A 417 0.86 -4.66 28.41
CA PHE A 417 1.99 -3.73 28.45
C PHE A 417 3.17 -4.32 29.23
N ARG A 418 4.34 -4.39 28.59
CA ARG A 418 5.58 -4.89 29.19
C ARG A 418 6.56 -3.75 29.48
N THR A 419 6.36 -3.02 30.58
CA THR A 419 7.50 -2.63 31.42
C THR A 419 7.82 -3.77 32.38
N ARG A 420 8.93 -3.66 33.11
CA ARG A 420 9.35 -4.65 34.11
C ARG A 420 8.40 -4.71 35.32
N ASP A 421 7.61 -3.66 35.51
CA ASP A 421 6.95 -3.32 36.77
C ASP A 421 5.41 -3.42 36.69
N THR A 422 4.84 -3.70 35.52
CA THR A 422 3.38 -3.76 35.27
C THR A 422 2.79 -5.18 35.23
N LEU A 423 3.48 -6.15 35.84
CA LEU A 423 2.98 -7.52 35.96
C LEU A 423 2.00 -7.63 37.12
N SER A 424 0.74 -7.99 36.82
CA SER A 424 -0.23 -8.38 37.84
C SER A 424 0.27 -9.62 38.59
N LYS A 425 0.21 -9.59 39.93
CA LYS A 425 0.68 -10.67 40.81
C LYS A 425 -0.05 -12.00 40.64
N ASN A 426 -1.20 -12.01 39.94
CA ASN A 426 -2.09 -13.16 39.84
C ASN A 426 -2.02 -13.91 38.49
N VAL A 427 -1.05 -13.59 37.63
CA VAL A 427 -0.80 -14.35 36.38
C VAL A 427 0.27 -15.40 36.65
N LEU A 428 -0.01 -16.67 36.32
CA LEU A 428 1.02 -17.72 36.31
C LEU A 428 2.02 -17.43 35.17
N VAL A 429 3.19 -16.95 35.57
CA VAL A 429 4.25 -16.49 34.69
C VAL A 429 5.41 -17.48 34.72
N SER A 430 5.84 -17.91 33.54
CA SER A 430 7.18 -18.46 33.35
C SER A 430 8.15 -17.32 33.03
N GLU A 431 9.13 -17.10 33.90
CA GLU A 431 10.24 -16.17 33.62
C GLU A 431 11.26 -16.83 32.69
N VAL A 432 11.22 -16.47 31.40
CA VAL A 432 12.21 -16.93 30.41
C VAL A 432 13.15 -15.78 30.08
N TRP A 433 14.44 -16.06 29.89
CA TRP A 433 15.40 -15.02 29.48
C TRP A 433 15.12 -14.57 28.03
N ARG A 434 14.98 -13.25 27.84
CA ARG A 434 14.96 -12.57 26.54
C ARG A 434 16.40 -12.47 26.05
N TYR A 435 16.67 -12.89 24.82
CA TYR A 435 18.02 -12.88 24.26
C TYR A 435 18.11 -12.00 23.02
N HIS A 436 19.25 -11.34 22.86
CA HIS A 436 19.65 -10.55 21.71
C HIS A 436 20.94 -11.12 21.13
N VAL A 437 21.01 -11.28 19.81
CA VAL A 437 22.25 -11.65 19.11
C VAL A 437 22.90 -10.39 18.56
N VAL A 438 24.10 -10.08 19.07
CA VAL A 438 24.84 -8.85 18.76
C VAL A 438 25.13 -8.75 17.26
N ARG A 439 24.61 -7.73 16.57
CA ARG A 439 24.91 -7.46 15.16
C ARG A 439 26.25 -6.71 15.02
N ARG A 440 26.91 -6.83 13.85
CA ARG A 440 28.22 -6.20 13.58
C ARG A 440 28.11 -4.66 13.72
N GLY A 441 28.85 -4.10 14.68
CA GLY A 441 28.85 -2.65 14.96
C GLY A 441 27.86 -2.18 16.03
N GLU A 442 27.12 -3.09 16.67
CA GLU A 442 26.36 -2.77 17.89
C GLU A 442 27.28 -2.70 19.12
N THR A 443 26.90 -1.90 20.11
CA THR A 443 27.66 -1.68 21.34
C THR A 443 26.79 -2.01 22.55
N ALA A 444 27.41 -2.38 23.67
CA ALA A 444 26.69 -2.68 24.91
C ALA A 444 25.77 -1.52 25.34
N TYR A 445 26.18 -0.27 25.09
CA TYR A 445 25.34 0.91 25.29
C TYR A 445 24.10 0.94 24.38
N ARG A 446 24.25 0.75 23.06
CA ARG A 446 23.12 0.75 22.11
C ARG A 446 22.13 -0.40 22.36
N ILE A 447 22.63 -1.55 22.79
CA ILE A 447 21.81 -2.71 23.16
C ILE A 447 21.06 -2.43 24.47
N ALA A 448 21.75 -1.98 25.52
CA ALA A 448 21.12 -1.64 26.79
C ALA A 448 20.01 -0.59 26.59
N LEU A 449 20.28 0.45 25.79
CA LEU A 449 19.32 1.48 25.40
C LEU A 449 18.12 0.91 24.60
N ARG A 450 18.35 0.01 23.63
CA ARG A 450 17.26 -0.67 22.89
C ARG A 450 16.32 -1.44 23.81
N TYR A 451 16.86 -2.06 24.85
CA TYR A 451 16.10 -2.94 25.74
C TYR A 451 15.60 -2.26 27.03
N GLY A 452 15.85 -0.96 27.20
CA GLY A 452 15.39 -0.18 28.37
C GLY A 452 16.11 -0.55 29.67
N ILE A 453 17.34 -1.04 29.58
CA ILE A 453 18.15 -1.51 30.71
C ILE A 453 19.45 -0.70 30.82
N THR A 454 20.14 -0.77 31.96
CA THR A 454 21.46 -0.14 32.09
C THR A 454 22.55 -1.02 31.48
N VAL A 455 23.68 -0.40 31.09
CA VAL A 455 24.85 -1.17 30.61
C VAL A 455 25.44 -2.04 31.73
N ALA A 456 25.27 -1.63 32.99
CA ALA A 456 25.62 -2.43 34.16
C ALA A 456 24.75 -3.70 34.27
N GLN A 457 23.43 -3.60 34.11
CA GLN A 457 22.51 -4.74 34.06
C GLN A 457 22.82 -5.69 32.89
N LEU A 458 23.11 -5.14 31.70
CA LEU A 458 23.53 -5.95 30.55
C LEU A 458 24.85 -6.69 30.82
N LYS A 459 25.80 -6.05 31.51
CA LYS A 459 27.08 -6.64 31.93
C LYS A 459 26.87 -7.75 32.97
N GLU A 460 26.07 -7.47 33.98
CA GLU A 460 25.72 -8.33 35.11
C GLU A 460 25.10 -9.66 34.65
N TRP A 461 23.98 -9.61 33.92
CA TRP A 461 23.22 -10.82 33.57
C TRP A 461 23.99 -11.78 32.65
N ASN A 462 24.95 -11.24 31.90
CA ASN A 462 25.79 -11.96 30.94
C ASN A 462 27.22 -12.24 31.43
N HIS A 463 27.56 -11.82 32.65
CA HIS A 463 28.90 -11.95 33.24
C HIS A 463 30.02 -11.39 32.34
N LEU A 464 29.73 -10.33 31.58
CA LEU A 464 30.69 -9.71 30.66
C LEU A 464 31.83 -9.06 31.45
N ARG A 465 33.09 -9.33 31.08
CA ARG A 465 34.25 -8.75 31.78
C ARG A 465 34.35 -7.24 31.57
N ASN A 466 34.08 -6.77 30.36
CA ASN A 466 34.06 -5.36 29.95
C ASN A 466 32.84 -5.06 29.05
N TYR A 467 32.81 -3.89 28.41
CA TYR A 467 31.69 -3.47 27.53
C TYR A 467 31.89 -3.84 26.05
N ASN A 468 32.98 -4.53 25.70
CA ASN A 468 33.22 -5.03 24.35
C ASN A 468 32.46 -6.34 24.16
N ILE A 469 31.72 -6.42 23.07
CA ILE A 469 30.83 -7.53 22.75
C ILE A 469 31.08 -7.97 21.31
N ALA A 470 31.31 -9.25 21.09
CA ALA A 470 31.57 -9.78 19.75
C ALA A 470 30.26 -9.94 18.97
N ALA A 471 30.29 -9.64 17.67
CA ALA A 471 29.17 -9.97 16.79
C ALA A 471 28.86 -11.48 16.86
N GLY A 472 27.57 -11.84 16.85
CA GLY A 472 27.10 -13.20 17.07
C GLY A 472 26.96 -13.62 18.54
N THR A 473 27.42 -12.82 19.51
CA THR A 473 27.24 -13.12 20.94
C THR A 473 25.76 -13.06 21.30
N ARG A 474 25.25 -14.09 21.99
CA ARG A 474 23.85 -14.15 22.46
C ARG A 474 23.74 -13.65 23.90
N LEU A 475 23.33 -12.40 24.06
CA LEU A 475 23.20 -11.71 25.36
C LEU A 475 21.76 -11.83 25.90
N LYS A 476 21.60 -12.18 27.17
CA LYS A 476 20.40 -11.94 27.98
C LYS A 476 20.17 -10.43 28.08
N VAL A 477 19.03 -9.93 27.61
CA VAL A 477 18.67 -8.49 27.60
C VAL A 477 17.43 -8.19 28.45
N GLY A 478 17.03 -9.14 29.28
CA GLY A 478 15.91 -9.04 30.21
C GLY A 478 15.34 -10.41 30.50
N LYS A 479 14.42 -10.48 31.46
CA LYS A 479 13.47 -11.60 31.56
C LYS A 479 12.18 -11.20 30.84
N ILE A 480 11.57 -12.13 30.12
CA ILE A 480 10.21 -12.00 29.61
C ILE A 480 9.29 -12.93 30.38
N SER A 481 8.23 -12.34 30.91
CA SER A 481 7.15 -13.05 31.56
C SER A 481 6.25 -13.65 30.48
N ILE A 482 6.46 -14.93 30.17
CA ILE A 482 5.58 -15.65 29.27
C ILE A 482 4.40 -16.14 30.10
N ALA A 483 3.22 -15.56 29.83
CA ALA A 483 1.96 -16.15 30.24
C ALA A 483 1.87 -17.53 29.60
N THR A 484 1.89 -18.58 30.41
CA THR A 484 1.67 -19.93 29.92
C THR A 484 0.27 -20.03 29.38
N LYS A 485 0.09 -20.68 28.23
CA LYS A 485 -1.24 -21.07 27.76
C LYS A 485 -1.89 -21.94 28.82
N SER A 486 -3.03 -21.50 29.35
CA SER A 486 -4.12 -22.43 29.57
C SER A 486 -4.51 -23.01 28.21
N ASP A 487 -4.81 -24.31 28.18
CA ASP A 487 -5.30 -24.96 26.97
C ASP A 487 -6.58 -24.27 26.43
N PRO A 488 -6.85 -24.38 25.12
CA PRO A 488 -7.83 -23.52 24.47
C PRO A 488 -9.22 -23.72 25.08
N ILE A 489 -9.78 -22.62 25.61
CA ILE A 489 -11.23 -22.48 25.68
C ILE A 489 -11.72 -22.55 24.24
N GLN A 490 -12.28 -23.70 23.85
CA GLN A 490 -13.17 -23.77 22.71
C GLN A 490 -14.42 -22.96 23.07
N SER A 491 -14.38 -21.66 22.76
CA SER A 491 -15.62 -20.94 22.46
C SER A 491 -16.23 -21.68 21.28
N VAL A 492 -17.27 -22.48 21.54
CA VAL A 492 -18.05 -23.14 20.50
C VAL A 492 -18.75 -22.04 19.73
N GLU A 493 -18.10 -21.53 18.67
CA GLU A 493 -18.74 -20.68 17.69
C GLU A 493 -19.86 -21.50 17.05
N THR A 494 -21.08 -21.28 17.53
CA THR A 494 -22.29 -21.83 16.94
C THR A 494 -22.30 -21.48 15.45
N LYS A 495 -22.49 -22.47 14.59
CA LYS A 495 -22.91 -22.19 13.22
C LYS A 495 -24.25 -21.47 13.33
N ASP A 496 -24.34 -20.26 12.79
CA ASP A 496 -25.56 -19.46 12.79
C ASP A 496 -26.68 -20.25 12.08
N SER A 497 -27.59 -20.84 12.86
CA SER A 497 -28.84 -21.41 12.34
C SER A 497 -29.68 -20.27 11.79
N THR A 498 -30.16 -20.43 10.56
CA THR A 498 -30.86 -19.39 9.81
C THR A 498 -32.24 -19.10 10.40
N GLU A 499 -32.38 -18.01 11.16
CA GLU A 499 -33.69 -17.49 11.58
C GLU A 499 -33.63 -15.99 11.90
N ALA A 500 -34.26 -15.16 11.05
CA ALA A 500 -34.54 -13.75 11.33
C ALA A 500 -35.48 -13.10 10.29
N GLU A 501 -36.64 -13.68 9.96
CA GLU A 501 -37.72 -12.90 9.33
C GLU A 501 -39.13 -13.42 9.66
N SER A 502 -40.01 -12.51 10.08
CA SER A 502 -41.48 -12.60 10.23
C SER A 502 -42.12 -13.87 10.83
N ASN A 503 -42.73 -13.71 12.01
CA ASN A 503 -43.89 -14.51 12.45
C ASN A 503 -45.19 -13.73 12.17
N ALA A 504 -45.98 -14.17 11.18
CA ALA A 504 -47.39 -13.81 11.02
C ALA A 504 -48.10 -14.80 10.06
N ASP A 505 -49.03 -15.58 10.61
CA ASP A 505 -50.01 -16.49 9.99
C ASP A 505 -49.59 -17.53 8.94
N VAL A 506 -50.09 -18.75 9.17
CA VAL A 506 -49.98 -19.92 8.28
C VAL A 506 -51.35 -20.24 7.70
N THR A 507 -51.43 -20.34 6.37
CA THR A 507 -52.45 -21.17 5.70
C THR A 507 -51.81 -21.94 4.55
N THR A 508 -52.07 -23.24 4.48
CA THR A 508 -51.47 -24.17 3.50
C THR A 508 -52.14 -24.12 2.13
N ILE A 509 -51.37 -24.39 1.06
CA ILE A 509 -51.65 -25.38 -0.01
C ILE A 509 -50.48 -25.44 -1.03
N GLU A 510 -50.45 -26.53 -1.79
CA GLU A 510 -49.38 -27.17 -2.57
C GLU A 510 -48.69 -26.38 -3.71
N LEU A 511 -47.53 -26.89 -4.15
CA LEU A 511 -46.86 -26.61 -5.43
C LEU A 511 -47.57 -27.35 -6.57
N PRO A 512 -47.78 -26.73 -7.75
CA PRO A 512 -46.89 -27.06 -8.88
C PRO A 512 -46.70 -25.96 -9.96
N GLY A 513 -45.63 -26.10 -10.78
CA GLY A 513 -45.67 -25.69 -12.20
C GLY A 513 -44.83 -24.48 -12.68
N LYS A 514 -44.00 -24.71 -13.71
CA LYS A 514 -43.66 -23.75 -14.79
C LYS A 514 -44.82 -23.79 -15.83
N PRO A 515 -45.11 -22.75 -16.68
CA PRO A 515 -44.09 -22.07 -17.51
C PRO A 515 -44.32 -20.61 -18.03
N GLN A 516 -43.24 -20.02 -18.57
CA GLN A 516 -43.12 -19.17 -19.79
C GLN A 516 -44.04 -17.94 -20.14
N ILE A 517 -43.36 -16.79 -20.34
CA ILE A 517 -43.33 -15.91 -21.56
C ILE A 517 -44.41 -14.80 -21.82
N LYS A 518 -43.90 -13.54 -21.97
CA LYS A 518 -44.45 -12.32 -22.65
C LYS A 518 -45.79 -11.75 -22.10
N SER A 519 -46.05 -10.43 -22.06
CA SER A 519 -45.74 -9.36 -23.03
C SER A 519 -45.68 -7.94 -22.41
N THR A 520 -45.39 -6.91 -23.24
CA THR A 520 -45.57 -5.47 -22.94
C THR A 520 -46.61 -4.87 -23.92
N PRO A 521 -47.26 -3.70 -23.62
CA PRO A 521 -46.69 -2.41 -24.07
C PRO A 521 -47.09 -1.13 -23.26
N LYS A 522 -46.35 -0.03 -23.49
CA LYS A 522 -46.76 1.42 -23.57
C LYS A 522 -47.55 2.06 -22.39
N THR A 523 -47.02 3.03 -21.62
CA THR A 523 -46.67 4.46 -21.87
C THR A 523 -47.83 5.45 -21.99
N ASP A 524 -47.95 6.37 -21.03
CA ASP A 524 -47.91 7.85 -21.19
C ASP A 524 -47.61 8.47 -19.79
N ASN A 525 -46.77 9.49 -19.51
CA ASN A 525 -46.45 10.81 -20.09
C ASN A 525 -47.33 11.95 -19.52
N ILE A 526 -46.75 12.88 -18.71
CA ILE A 526 -47.06 14.33 -18.64
C ILE A 526 -46.25 15.10 -17.54
N SER A 527 -45.49 16.10 -18.01
CA SER A 527 -45.12 17.45 -17.47
C SER A 527 -44.53 17.74 -16.06
N ASN A 528 -43.48 18.58 -16.09
CA ASN A 528 -43.02 19.47 -14.99
C ASN A 528 -43.99 20.66 -14.75
N PRO A 529 -43.77 21.44 -13.68
CA PRO A 529 -43.34 22.84 -13.91
C PRO A 529 -42.06 23.27 -13.14
N LYS A 530 -41.51 24.44 -13.48
CA LYS A 530 -40.32 25.06 -12.85
C LYS A 530 -40.63 26.46 -12.31
N SER A 531 -40.02 26.78 -11.15
CA SER A 531 -39.61 28.13 -10.69
C SER A 531 -40.74 29.18 -10.49
N ASN A 532 -40.54 30.39 -9.92
CA ASN A 532 -39.31 31.13 -9.57
C ASN A 532 -39.54 32.26 -8.52
N LEU A 533 -38.45 32.95 -8.11
CA LEU A 533 -38.38 34.24 -7.34
C LEU A 533 -38.80 34.23 -5.84
N ALA A 534 -38.45 35.22 -4.99
CA ALA A 534 -37.18 35.97 -4.79
C ALA A 534 -37.27 36.97 -3.60
N ASN A 535 -36.12 37.20 -2.91
CA ASN A 535 -35.67 38.40 -2.17
C ASN A 535 -36.60 39.20 -1.22
N GLN A 536 -36.09 39.52 -0.01
CA GLN A 536 -35.72 40.90 0.35
C GLN A 536 -34.80 40.99 1.60
N ASN A 537 -33.93 42.01 1.63
CA ASN A 537 -33.09 42.40 2.79
C ASN A 537 -33.59 43.74 3.36
N LYS A 538 -33.27 44.04 4.64
CA LYS A 538 -33.15 45.44 5.11
C LYS A 538 -32.22 45.58 6.32
N GLU A 539 -31.56 46.74 6.42
CA GLU A 539 -30.59 47.13 7.47
C GLU A 539 -31.17 48.21 8.43
N ILE A 540 -30.29 48.83 9.24
CA ILE A 540 -30.42 49.91 10.26
C ILE A 540 -30.19 49.30 11.68
N SER A 541 -29.08 49.51 12.41
CA SER A 541 -28.26 50.71 12.75
C SER A 541 -28.93 51.64 13.79
N ASP A 542 -28.25 52.32 14.73
CA ASP A 542 -26.84 52.26 15.19
C ASP A 542 -26.80 51.70 16.65
N THR A 543 -26.05 52.07 17.70
CA THR A 543 -25.07 53.13 18.11
C THR A 543 -24.21 52.53 19.28
N ALA A 544 -23.30 53.21 19.98
CA ALA A 544 -22.09 53.98 19.61
C ALA A 544 -21.26 54.25 20.91
N SER A 545 -20.03 54.80 20.79
CA SER A 545 -19.22 55.41 21.89
C SER A 545 -18.47 54.48 22.87
N ASN A 546 -17.27 54.77 23.38
CA ASN A 546 -16.03 55.30 22.75
C ASN A 546 -14.81 55.22 23.73
N ASN A 547 -13.62 55.61 23.21
CA ASN A 547 -12.33 55.92 23.87
C ASN A 547 -11.29 54.78 23.96
N SER A 548 -10.00 54.99 23.64
CA SER A 548 -9.36 56.13 22.95
C SER A 548 -7.93 55.80 22.43
N VAL A 549 -7.72 56.01 21.12
CA VAL A 549 -6.67 56.88 20.51
C VAL A 549 -5.23 56.79 21.10
N SER A 550 -4.22 56.19 20.43
CA SER A 550 -3.47 56.61 19.19
C SER A 550 -2.26 57.54 19.47
N PRO A 551 -1.23 57.73 18.58
CA PRO A 551 -1.27 57.54 17.12
C PRO A 551 -0.08 56.86 16.37
N LYS A 552 -0.33 56.71 15.07
CA LYS A 552 0.52 56.39 13.88
C LYS A 552 1.50 57.55 13.52
N PRO A 553 2.30 57.57 12.41
CA PRO A 553 2.25 56.80 11.14
C PRO A 553 3.64 56.25 10.67
N ASN A 554 3.93 55.78 9.42
CA ASN A 554 3.18 55.72 8.16
C ASN A 554 3.60 54.53 7.24
N ALA A 555 2.87 54.29 6.15
CA ALA A 555 3.33 53.49 4.99
C ALA A 555 4.12 54.39 3.98
N SER A 556 4.68 53.97 2.84
CA SER A 556 4.58 52.75 2.00
C SER A 556 5.88 52.62 1.13
N PRO A 557 6.13 51.59 0.29
CA PRO A 557 5.31 51.28 -0.89
C PRO A 557 4.98 49.79 -1.11
N ILE A 558 3.89 49.56 -1.83
CA ILE A 558 3.51 48.24 -2.35
C ILE A 558 4.35 47.93 -3.60
N HIS A 559 5.26 46.95 -3.52
CA HIS A 559 5.80 46.34 -4.74
C HIS A 559 4.83 45.26 -5.26
N THR A 560 4.31 45.50 -6.46
CA THR A 560 3.52 44.55 -7.23
C THR A 560 4.38 43.37 -7.71
N ASN A 561 4.54 42.36 -6.84
CA ASN A 561 5.21 41.11 -7.19
C ASN A 561 4.38 40.33 -8.23
N ILE A 562 4.66 40.61 -9.51
CA ILE A 562 4.49 39.69 -10.62
C ILE A 562 5.01 38.31 -10.15
N PRO A 563 4.25 37.20 -10.35
CA PRO A 563 4.64 35.90 -9.83
C PRO A 563 6.04 35.53 -10.34
N SER A 564 7.02 35.53 -9.43
CA SER A 564 8.42 35.36 -9.79
C SER A 564 8.62 33.99 -10.42
N LYS A 565 9.27 33.98 -11.60
CA LYS A 565 9.40 32.77 -12.43
C LYS A 565 10.19 31.71 -11.68
N VAL A 566 9.45 30.76 -11.09
CA VAL A 566 9.97 29.74 -10.16
C VAL A 566 11.14 29.01 -10.81
N LYS A 567 12.31 29.10 -10.17
CA LYS A 567 13.58 28.59 -10.69
C LYS A 567 13.84 27.21 -10.09
N TYR A 568 14.20 26.28 -10.97
CA TYR A 568 14.56 24.92 -10.60
C TYR A 568 16.02 24.63 -10.97
N HIS A 569 16.61 23.68 -10.25
CA HIS A 569 17.93 23.10 -10.49
C HIS A 569 17.78 21.60 -10.69
N LYS A 570 18.48 21.03 -11.68
CA LYS A 570 18.53 19.58 -11.92
C LYS A 570 19.80 19.03 -11.30
N VAL A 571 19.68 18.11 -10.35
CA VAL A 571 20.82 17.51 -9.64
C VAL A 571 21.70 16.75 -10.65
N GLN A 572 22.97 17.13 -10.73
CA GLN A 572 24.00 16.53 -11.57
C GLN A 572 24.81 15.48 -10.79
N PRO A 573 25.54 14.58 -11.47
CA PRO A 573 26.50 13.69 -10.81
C PRO A 573 27.46 14.46 -9.89
N GLY A 574 27.74 13.90 -8.71
CA GLY A 574 28.62 14.48 -7.70
C GLY A 574 28.05 15.65 -6.88
N GLN A 575 26.85 16.16 -7.18
CA GLN A 575 26.26 17.24 -6.40
C GLN A 575 25.57 16.76 -5.11
N THR A 576 25.65 17.61 -4.09
CA THR A 576 24.95 17.48 -2.81
C THR A 576 23.99 18.65 -2.58
N LEU A 577 23.06 18.53 -1.63
CA LEU A 577 22.23 19.67 -1.23
C LEU A 577 23.06 20.87 -0.78
N TYR A 578 24.21 20.65 -0.13
CA TYR A 578 25.10 21.74 0.29
C TYR A 578 25.70 22.48 -0.91
N SER A 579 26.23 21.78 -1.91
CA SER A 579 26.76 22.43 -3.12
C SER A 579 25.67 23.17 -3.91
N ILE A 580 24.44 22.64 -3.92
CA ILE A 580 23.32 23.26 -4.63
C ILE A 580 22.80 24.49 -3.86
N SER A 581 22.57 24.38 -2.55
CA SER A 581 22.05 25.51 -1.75
C SER A 581 23.04 26.68 -1.78
N LYS A 582 24.35 26.39 -1.66
CA LYS A 582 25.44 27.35 -1.83
C LYS A 582 25.42 28.02 -3.23
N ALA A 583 25.21 27.26 -4.30
CA ALA A 583 25.14 27.80 -5.66
C ALA A 583 23.93 28.72 -5.93
N TYR A 584 22.87 28.64 -5.13
CA TYR A 584 21.68 29.51 -5.27
C TYR A 584 21.55 30.59 -4.18
N GLY A 585 22.47 30.62 -3.20
CA GLY A 585 22.49 31.59 -2.11
C GLY A 585 21.46 31.31 -1.01
N MET A 586 21.27 30.04 -0.64
CA MET A 586 20.39 29.61 0.45
C MET A 586 21.02 28.52 1.32
N ASP A 587 20.50 28.33 2.52
CA ASP A 587 20.86 27.21 3.39
C ASP A 587 20.20 25.89 2.94
N VAL A 588 20.74 24.77 3.43
CA VAL A 588 20.27 23.42 3.08
C VAL A 588 18.85 23.16 3.59
N GLU A 589 18.44 23.71 4.73
CA GLU A 589 17.11 23.45 5.30
C GLU A 589 16.02 24.23 4.56
N THR A 590 16.33 25.43 4.07
CA THR A 590 15.50 26.16 3.10
C THR A 590 15.38 25.40 1.79
N LEU A 591 16.48 24.89 1.23
CA LEU A 591 16.43 24.05 0.03
C LEU A 591 15.60 22.77 0.24
N LYS A 592 15.70 22.14 1.43
CA LYS A 592 14.89 20.97 1.81
C LYS A 592 13.40 21.32 1.92
N ARG A 593 13.07 22.34 2.71
CA ARG A 593 11.71 22.84 2.96
C ARG A 593 10.99 23.23 1.66
N LEU A 594 11.70 23.90 0.75
CA LEU A 594 11.20 24.32 -0.56
C LEU A 594 10.85 23.14 -1.50
N ASN A 595 11.34 21.93 -1.18
CA ASN A 595 11.23 20.71 -1.97
C ASN A 595 10.63 19.50 -1.23
N GLY A 596 10.10 19.70 -0.01
CA GLY A 596 9.57 18.62 0.83
C GLY A 596 10.59 17.56 1.27
N LEU A 597 11.89 17.83 1.17
CA LEU A 597 12.94 16.84 1.45
C LEU A 597 13.10 16.60 2.95
N ARG A 598 13.02 15.33 3.36
CA ARG A 598 13.17 14.91 4.77
C ARG A 598 14.57 14.38 5.11
N SER A 599 15.50 14.38 4.16
CA SER A 599 16.90 13.96 4.36
C SER A 599 17.84 14.75 3.45
N ASN A 600 19.15 14.60 3.65
CA ASN A 600 20.16 15.22 2.78
C ASN A 600 20.45 14.42 1.50
N ASN A 601 19.89 13.21 1.37
CA ASN A 601 20.08 12.34 0.22
C ASN A 601 19.22 12.83 -0.94
N ILE A 602 19.86 13.11 -2.07
CA ILE A 602 19.24 13.48 -3.34
C ILE A 602 19.78 12.57 -4.45
N ALA A 603 18.90 12.20 -5.37
CA ALA A 603 19.29 11.48 -6.58
C ALA A 603 19.74 12.43 -7.68
N VAL A 604 20.67 11.97 -8.52
CA VAL A 604 20.95 12.60 -9.83
C VAL A 604 19.66 12.61 -10.67
N GLY A 605 19.49 13.64 -11.50
CA GLY A 605 18.30 13.84 -12.32
C GLY A 605 17.11 14.45 -11.57
N ARG A 606 17.06 14.41 -10.24
CA ARG A 606 16.01 15.04 -9.44
C ARG A 606 15.95 16.56 -9.72
N LEU A 607 14.74 17.12 -9.81
CA LEU A 607 14.55 18.56 -9.83
C LEU A 607 14.35 19.10 -8.41
N LEU A 608 15.04 20.19 -8.10
CA LEU A 608 14.91 20.96 -6.87
C LEU A 608 14.52 22.39 -7.20
N ARG A 609 13.40 22.89 -6.66
CA ARG A 609 13.08 24.31 -6.61
C ARG A 609 14.16 25.05 -5.83
N VAL A 610 14.63 26.17 -6.35
CA VAL A 610 15.75 26.95 -5.81
C VAL A 610 15.45 28.46 -5.71
N ARG A 611 14.38 28.95 -6.35
CA ARG A 611 13.66 30.21 -6.02
C ARG A 611 12.18 29.99 -6.35
#